data_AF-A0A6N9P880-F1
#
_entry.id   AF-A0A6N9P880-F1
#
_cell.length_a   1.000
_cell.length_b   1.000
_cell.length_c   1.000
_cell.angle_alpha   90.00
_cell.angle_beta   90.00
_cell.angle_gamma   90.00
#
_symmetry.space_group_name_H-M   'P 1'
#
loop_
_entity.id
_entity.type
_entity.pdbx_description
1 polymer ?
#
loop_
_entity_poly.entity_id
_entity_poly.type
_entity_poly.pdbx_seq_one_letter_code
_entity_poly.pdbx_strand_id
1 'polypeptide(L)' 'MGQMIWLLCPVCGNKTRLKVRPDTELVNFPLHCPK' A
#
# COMPACT_ATOMS: atom_id res chain seq x y z
N MET A 1 -19.68 -0.88 3.92
CA MET A 1 -18.56 0.07 4.12
C MET A 1 -17.26 -0.72 4.07
N GLY A 2 -16.55 -0.72 2.94
CA GLY A 2 -15.29 -1.47 2.83
C GLY A 2 -14.17 -0.76 3.61
N GLN A 3 -13.45 -1.50 4.45
CA GLN A 3 -12.32 -0.94 5.21
C GLN A 3 -11.17 -0.64 4.26
N MET A 4 -10.63 0.58 4.32
CA MET A 4 -9.41 0.95 3.59
C MET A 4 -8.18 0.39 4.31
N ILE A 5 -7.25 -0.20 3.57
CA ILE A 5 -6.04 -0.83 4.10
C ILE A 5 -4.83 0.03 3.77
N TRP A 6 -3.91 0.17 4.73
CA TRP A 6 -2.60 0.76 4.47
C TRP A 6 -1.64 -0.29 3.93
N LEU A 7 -0.97 0.02 2.82
CA LEU A 7 0.10 -0.84 2.34
C LEU A 7 1.36 -0.62 3.19
N LEU A 8 1.96 -1.73 3.63
CA LEU A 8 3.27 -1.74 4.25
C LEU A 8 4.32 -2.02 3.19
N CYS A 9 5.48 -1.38 3.31
CA CYS A 9 6.59 -1.64 2.40
C CYS A 9 7.12 -3.06 2.64
N PRO A 10 7.23 -3.93 1.62
CA PRO A 10 7.72 -5.29 1.79
C PRO A 10 9.20 -5.36 2.18
N VAL A 11 9.96 -4.29 1.94
CA VAL A 11 11.41 -4.24 2.21
C VAL A 11 11.71 -3.79 3.65
N CYS A 12 10.97 -2.81 4.17
CA CYS A 12 11.28 -2.21 5.48
C CYS A 12 10.16 -2.35 6.51
N GLY A 13 8.98 -2.83 6.14
CA GLY A 13 7.81 -2.94 7.01
C GLY A 13 7.18 -1.59 7.37
N ASN A 14 7.78 -0.47 6.98
CA ASN A 14 7.24 0.85 7.29
C ASN A 14 5.96 1.12 6.50
N LYS A 15 5.09 1.90 7.14
CA LYS A 15 3.83 2.35 6.57
C LYS A 15 4.10 3.24 5.35
N THR A 16 3.51 2.88 4.21
CA THR A 16 3.59 3.70 2.99
C THR A 16 2.53 4.80 3.05
N ARG A 17 2.65 5.81 2.17
CA ARG A 17 1.61 6.86 2.00
C ARG A 17 0.37 6.36 1.24
N LEU A 18 0.34 5.11 0.81
CA LEU A 18 -0.74 4.53 0.01
C LEU A 18 -1.79 3.84 0.88
N LYS A 19 -3.04 4.27 0.73
CA LYS A 19 -4.25 3.59 1.18
C LYS A 19 -4.94 2.97 -0.03
N VAL A 20 -5.30 1.70 0.09
CA VAL A 20 -5.97 0.96 -0.99
C VAL A 20 -7.34 0.51 -0.50
N ARG A 21 -8.32 0.59 -1.39
CA ARG A 21 -9.67 0.08 -1.16
C ARG A 21 -9.72 -1.41 -1.50
N PRO A 22 -10.67 -2.19 -0.94
CA PRO A 22 -10.76 -3.62 -1.21
C PRO A 22 -11.06 -3.97 -2.68
N ASP A 23 -11.62 -3.04 -3.45
CA ASP A 23 -11.98 -3.17 -4.87
C ASP A 23 -10.90 -2.63 -5.83
N THR A 24 -9.70 -2.31 -5.34
CA THR A 24 -8.63 -1.72 -6.15
C THR A 24 -7.47 -2.71 -6.33
N GLU A 25 -7.07 -2.95 -7.57
CA GLU A 25 -5.88 -3.72 -7.93
C GLU A 25 -4.71 -2.81 -8.36
N LEU A 26 -3.49 -3.15 -7.96
CA LEU A 26 -2.26 -2.44 -8.33
C LEU A 26 -1.37 -3.39 -9.13
N VAL A 27 -1.18 -3.13 -10.42
CA VAL A 27 -0.36 -3.94 -11.33
C VAL A 27 0.92 -3.19 -11.66
N ASN A 28 2.08 -3.82 -11.46
CA ASN A 28 3.41 -3.23 -11.69
C ASN A 28 3.58 -1.83 -11.07
N PHE A 29 2.97 -1.61 -9.91
CA PHE A 29 2.94 -0.30 -9.27
C PHE A 29 4.24 -0.06 -8.48
N PRO A 30 5.04 0.97 -8.81
CA PRO A 30 6.26 1.28 -8.08
C PRO A 30 5.92 1.80 -6.68
N LEU A 31 6.26 1.01 -5.67
CA LEU A 31 6.02 1.34 -4.27
C LEU A 31 7.20 2.13 -3.70
N HIS A 32 6.95 3.37 -3.27
CA HIS A 32 7.97 4.20 -2.62
C HIS A 32 8.30 3.66 -1.22
N CYS A 33 9.57 3.31 -1.00
CA CYS A 33 10.09 2.94 0.32
C CYS A 33 10.47 4.20 1.11
N PRO A 34 9.87 4.48 2.28
CA PRO A 34 10.18 5.67 3.08
C PRO A 34 11.39 5.51 4.01
N LYS A 35 12.23 4.49 3.80
CA LYS A 35 13.39 4.17 4.65
C LYS A 35 14.57 5.08 4.34
#